data_AF-A0AAV7D7Z8-F1
#
_entry.id   AF-A0AAV7D7Z8-F1
#
_cell.length_a   1.000
_cell.length_b   1.000
_cell.length_c   1.000
_cell.angle_alpha   90.00
_cell.angle_beta   90.00
_cell.angle_gamma   90.00
#
_symmetry.space_group_name_H-M   'P 1'
#
loop_
_entity.id
_entity.type
_entity.pdbx_description
1 polymer ?
#
loop_
_entity_poly.entity_id
_entity_poly.type
_entity_poly.pdbx_seq_one_letter_code
_entity_poly.pdbx_strand_id
1 'polypeptide(L)'
;MHSSLAWGALVITRFACLLQLCEVDYVQSLDMSLYNFILAVGLVPGIMAASYIINVDPTKDRKEMKHFWKSTGFCPPLPHDKVEYFLGEDQRLNLAYISSVPHGGILQIRIHWLFELIKVSVINGEPHYNFTKLDELMDLLMENGLVPGFELMGNPSGYFTNFEAKMQVFEWRELIFLTAKRYIEKYGLEHVSTWNFETWNEPDHHDFDNISITVTGFQNYYDACSEGLKKASPQLRFGGPGDSCHSPPSSPICWGLLSHCYNGTNIFTGETGVRLDYIALHKKGGGSSYRILEQEIDTVSEIQQRFPQFKFVPIYNDEADPLVGWSSPQSWRGDVTYAAMVIKVIDQHLDLIHAEGNPSMNYSLLSNDNAFMNNYPHYFTQRTLTARFQMNNTKPPHVQMVRKPVLTVMGLLALLGETQISTDIVNVGASSNYSTVGVLASVHEPKNGDEADSWQSTIVLYASDDNRTSTNVNFVTLNLTNFSKSKDLVYVTYYMDNILTNPFLEWQKAGSPDFPSVEEFKQIRHTEDPVMKGPIKFPGDGHAVLKVQLPVPSVLLVHICEQPSSPPGKVTGLRIIPLFRGQVAVVWSDTYVVSRCLKTYEVEFSYDGFSFSRINTNKIFFTLFPYSPGMSF
;
A
#
# COMPACT_ATOMS: atom_id res chain seq x y z
N MET A 1 -26.89 -1.17 42.65
CA MET A 1 -25.93 -2.21 43.07
C MET A 1 -25.89 -3.28 41.98
N HIS A 2 -24.70 -3.43 41.39
CA HIS A 2 -24.18 -4.51 40.53
C HIS A 2 -25.13 -5.23 39.55
N SER A 3 -25.05 -5.03 38.22
CA SER A 3 -23.97 -5.27 37.23
C SER A 3 -23.70 -6.75 36.92
N SER A 4 -24.05 -7.18 35.69
CA SER A 4 -23.17 -8.01 34.85
C SER A 4 -23.61 -7.96 33.38
N LEU A 5 -22.66 -7.58 32.53
CA LEU A 5 -22.71 -7.40 31.09
C LEU A 5 -22.78 -8.73 30.32
N ALA A 6 -23.45 -8.70 29.17
CA ALA A 6 -23.45 -9.75 28.15
C ALA A 6 -22.66 -9.30 26.91
N TRP A 7 -21.99 -10.27 26.30
CA TRP A 7 -20.99 -10.19 25.25
C TRP A 7 -21.60 -9.90 23.87
N GLY A 8 -20.92 -9.11 23.04
CA GLY A 8 -21.35 -8.81 21.67
C GLY A 8 -20.18 -8.78 20.69
N ALA A 9 -20.17 -9.74 19.77
CA ALA A 9 -19.53 -9.66 18.46
C ALA A 9 -20.49 -10.34 17.47
N LEU A 10 -21.10 -9.56 16.56
CA LEU A 10 -21.36 -9.87 15.14
C LEU A 10 -22.15 -8.72 14.50
N VAL A 11 -21.67 -8.25 13.35
CA VAL A 11 -22.42 -7.41 12.41
C VAL A 11 -23.22 -8.34 11.50
N ILE A 12 -24.54 -8.42 11.74
CA ILE A 12 -25.53 -9.00 10.83
C ILE A 12 -26.63 -7.95 10.62
N THR A 13 -26.99 -7.71 9.37
CA THR A 13 -28.24 -7.02 9.00
C THR A 13 -29.43 -7.81 9.55
N ARG A 14 -30.16 -7.29 10.55
CA ARG A 14 -31.28 -8.00 11.23
C ARG A 14 -32.50 -8.26 10.33
N PHE A 15 -33.11 -9.43 10.50
CA PHE A 15 -34.53 -9.59 10.85
C PHE A 15 -34.65 -10.48 12.12
N ALA A 16 -35.80 -10.44 12.81
CA ALA A 16 -35.92 -10.44 14.28
C ALA A 16 -36.19 -11.78 15.00
N CYS A 17 -35.64 -11.85 16.22
CA CYS A 17 -35.97 -12.53 17.49
C CYS A 17 -37.12 -13.58 17.59
N LEU A 18 -36.82 -14.75 18.18
CA LEU A 18 -37.47 -15.27 19.41
C LEU A 18 -36.75 -16.51 20.00
N LEU A 19 -36.81 -16.59 21.33
CA LEU A 19 -36.20 -17.53 22.28
C LEU A 19 -36.55 -19.02 22.07
N GLN A 20 -35.65 -19.96 22.42
CA GLN A 20 -35.67 -20.73 23.69
C GLN A 20 -34.60 -21.85 23.76
N LEU A 21 -33.83 -21.80 24.86
CA LEU A 21 -33.26 -22.86 25.72
C LEU A 21 -32.96 -24.27 25.17
N CYS A 22 -31.72 -24.73 25.38
CA CYS A 22 -31.43 -25.97 26.13
C CYS A 22 -29.96 -26.02 26.59
N GLU A 23 -29.76 -26.19 27.90
CA GLU A 23 -28.49 -26.51 28.58
C GLU A 23 -28.01 -27.92 28.20
N VAL A 24 -26.68 -28.14 28.15
CA VAL A 24 -26.02 -29.32 28.75
C VAL A 24 -24.57 -28.96 29.11
N ASP A 25 -24.22 -29.13 30.39
CA ASP A 25 -22.88 -29.10 30.98
C ASP A 25 -21.95 -30.16 30.39
N TYR A 26 -20.65 -29.86 30.22
CA TYR A 26 -19.61 -30.85 30.50
C TYR A 26 -18.28 -30.18 30.89
N VAL A 27 -17.87 -30.47 32.12
CA VAL A 27 -16.54 -30.22 32.72
C VAL A 27 -15.63 -31.40 32.37
N GLN A 28 -14.40 -31.15 31.92
CA GLN A 28 -13.22 -32.03 32.08
C GLN A 28 -11.97 -31.26 31.62
N SER A 29 -11.18 -30.73 32.56
CA SER A 29 -9.96 -31.32 33.15
C SER A 29 -8.75 -31.30 32.21
N LEU A 30 -7.78 -30.44 32.57
CA LEU A 30 -6.45 -30.34 31.99
C LEU A 30 -5.72 -31.70 32.03
N ASP A 31 -5.10 -32.07 30.92
CA ASP A 31 -4.01 -33.05 30.91
C ASP A 31 -2.71 -32.37 30.47
N MET A 32 -1.76 -32.31 31.39
CA MET A 32 -0.42 -31.75 31.26
C MET A 32 0.54 -32.92 31.08
N SER A 33 0.75 -33.37 29.85
CA SER A 33 1.79 -34.36 29.56
C SER A 33 3.07 -33.69 29.06
N LEU A 34 4.09 -33.78 29.91
CA LEU A 34 5.50 -33.48 29.72
C LEU A 34 6.03 -33.73 28.29
N TYR A 35 6.67 -32.70 27.71
CA TYR A 35 7.83 -32.90 26.84
C TYR A 35 9.05 -32.29 27.51
N ASN A 36 9.84 -33.17 28.14
CA ASN A 36 11.20 -32.86 28.59
C ASN A 36 12.10 -32.69 27.36
N PHE A 37 12.42 -31.44 26.99
CA PHE A 37 13.60 -31.17 26.19
C PHE A 37 14.77 -30.90 27.14
N ILE A 38 15.72 -31.83 27.15
CA ILE A 38 16.97 -31.73 27.88
C ILE A 38 17.75 -30.52 27.35
N LEU A 39 18.04 -29.59 28.26
CA LEU A 39 19.04 -28.54 28.11
C LEU A 39 20.43 -29.19 27.90
N ALA A 40 20.81 -29.38 26.64
CA ALA A 40 22.20 -29.48 26.26
C ALA A 40 22.66 -28.09 25.82
N VAL A 41 23.16 -27.29 26.77
CA VAL A 41 23.95 -26.10 26.48
C VAL A 41 25.29 -26.57 25.93
N GLY A 42 25.29 -26.94 24.65
CA GLY A 42 26.49 -27.00 23.85
C GLY A 42 26.81 -25.59 23.39
N LEU A 43 27.93 -25.03 23.87
CA LEU A 43 28.55 -23.83 23.33
C LEU A 43 28.80 -24.02 21.82
N VAL A 44 27.86 -23.56 20.99
CA VAL A 44 28.13 -23.23 19.60
C VAL A 44 28.75 -21.84 19.62
N PRO A 45 30.03 -21.66 19.26
CA PRO A 45 30.60 -20.34 19.10
C PRO A 45 29.97 -19.71 17.85
N GLY A 46 29.24 -18.59 18.00
CA GLY A 46 28.91 -17.73 16.85
C GLY A 46 27.52 -17.12 16.76
N ILE A 47 26.58 -17.35 17.70
CA ILE A 47 25.30 -16.61 17.69
C ILE A 47 25.45 -15.36 18.55
N MET A 48 25.76 -14.21 17.95
CA MET A 48 25.61 -12.93 18.64
C MET A 48 24.12 -12.60 18.71
N ALA A 49 23.50 -12.96 19.84
CA ALA A 49 22.13 -12.56 20.15
C ALA A 49 22.13 -11.08 20.56
N ALA A 50 21.65 -10.19 19.69
CA ALA A 50 21.40 -8.81 20.05
C ALA A 50 20.13 -8.73 20.90
N SER A 51 20.20 -7.98 22.01
CA SER A 51 19.08 -7.77 22.92
C SER A 51 18.64 -6.31 22.88
N TYR A 52 17.36 -6.10 22.66
CA TYR A 52 16.74 -4.77 22.56
C TYR A 52 15.73 -4.59 23.68
N ILE A 53 15.74 -3.41 24.30
CA ILE A 53 14.68 -2.96 25.18
C ILE A 53 13.99 -1.79 24.48
N ILE A 54 12.69 -1.92 24.23
CA ILE A 54 11.89 -0.89 23.58
C ILE A 54 10.86 -0.41 24.58
N ASN A 55 10.88 0.88 24.89
CA ASN A 55 9.88 1.49 25.78
C ASN A 55 8.89 2.30 24.95
N VAL A 56 7.60 2.09 25.22
CA VAL A 56 6.50 2.80 24.58
C VAL A 56 5.59 3.37 25.65
N ASP A 57 5.39 4.69 25.57
CA ASP A 57 4.53 5.45 26.47
C ASP A 57 3.59 6.33 25.64
N PRO A 58 2.28 6.04 25.59
CA PRO A 58 1.34 6.76 24.74
C PRO A 58 1.08 8.20 25.21
N THR A 59 1.63 8.62 26.36
CA THR A 59 1.45 9.97 26.92
C THR A 59 2.58 10.93 26.56
N LYS A 60 3.67 10.44 25.96
CA LYS A 60 4.88 11.25 25.66
C LYS A 60 5.00 11.58 24.18
N ASP A 61 5.58 12.75 23.90
CA ASP A 61 6.10 13.19 22.61
C ASP A 61 5.22 12.80 21.43
N ARG A 62 4.06 13.44 21.36
CA ARG A 62 3.03 13.21 20.36
C ARG A 62 3.22 14.13 19.16
N LYS A 63 3.35 13.54 17.97
CA LYS A 63 3.49 14.26 16.69
C LYS A 63 2.44 13.80 15.70
N GLU A 64 1.97 14.68 14.82
CA GLU A 64 1.07 14.28 13.73
C GLU A 64 1.76 13.25 12.82
N MET A 65 1.05 12.18 12.48
CA MET A 65 1.51 11.10 11.62
C MET A 65 0.60 10.98 10.42
N LYS A 66 1.03 11.56 9.30
CA LYS A 66 0.37 11.36 8.00
C LYS A 66 0.81 10.02 7.42
N HIS A 67 -0.14 9.28 6.85
CA HIS A 67 0.14 8.04 6.13
C HIS A 67 0.55 8.35 4.69
N PHE A 68 1.78 8.79 4.50
CA PHE A 68 2.30 9.23 3.19
C PHE A 68 2.63 8.06 2.24
N TRP A 69 2.52 6.80 2.69
CA TRP A 69 2.88 5.60 1.92
C TRP A 69 1.71 4.90 1.21
N LYS A 70 0.52 5.52 1.17
CA LYS A 70 -0.73 4.93 0.63
C LYS A 70 -0.81 4.93 -0.90
N SER A 71 0.30 4.61 -1.56
CA SER A 71 0.44 4.64 -3.01
C SER A 71 1.17 3.40 -3.54
N THR A 72 0.73 2.95 -4.70
CA THR A 72 1.42 1.97 -5.54
C THR A 72 1.38 2.42 -7.01
N GLY A 73 1.95 1.65 -7.92
CA GLY A 73 1.94 1.96 -9.35
C GLY A 73 2.32 0.79 -10.24
N PHE A 74 2.09 0.97 -11.55
CA PHE A 74 2.54 0.03 -12.58
C PHE A 74 2.65 0.68 -13.96
N CYS A 75 3.41 0.01 -14.82
CA CYS A 75 3.48 0.27 -16.26
C CYS A 75 2.81 -0.87 -17.06
N PRO A 76 1.96 -0.60 -18.06
CA PRO A 76 1.56 -1.61 -19.04
C PRO A 76 2.75 -2.10 -19.88
N PRO A 77 2.75 -3.36 -20.35
CA PRO A 77 3.77 -3.85 -21.25
C PRO A 77 3.60 -3.27 -22.66
N LEU A 78 4.63 -3.39 -23.48
CA LEU A 78 4.50 -3.15 -24.92
C LEU A 78 3.55 -4.15 -25.60
N PRO A 79 2.78 -3.72 -26.63
CA PRO A 79 2.58 -2.32 -27.01
C PRO A 79 1.71 -1.60 -25.96
N HIS A 80 2.02 -0.33 -25.66
CA HIS A 80 1.39 0.42 -24.58
C HIS A 80 -0.13 0.66 -24.77
N ASP A 81 -0.65 0.49 -25.99
CA ASP A 81 -2.07 0.62 -26.31
C ASP A 81 -2.89 -0.66 -26.07
N LYS A 82 -2.28 -1.67 -25.43
CA LYS A 82 -2.92 -2.96 -25.15
C LYS A 82 -3.96 -2.85 -24.02
N VAL A 83 -5.19 -2.56 -24.43
CA VAL A 83 -6.36 -2.39 -23.55
C VAL A 83 -6.59 -3.59 -22.61
N GLU A 84 -6.28 -4.83 -23.04
CA GLU A 84 -6.51 -6.00 -22.19
C GLU A 84 -5.65 -5.99 -20.91
N TYR A 85 -4.50 -5.31 -20.90
CA TYR A 85 -3.69 -5.21 -19.70
C TYR A 85 -4.34 -4.29 -18.65
N PHE A 86 -5.03 -3.23 -19.07
CA PHE A 86 -5.71 -2.29 -18.17
C PHE A 86 -7.05 -2.82 -17.68
N LEU A 87 -7.81 -3.49 -18.55
CA LEU A 87 -9.23 -3.80 -18.33
C LEU A 87 -9.56 -5.30 -18.29
N GLY A 88 -8.57 -6.16 -18.53
CA GLY A 88 -8.73 -7.61 -18.50
C GLY A 88 -8.96 -8.17 -17.10
N GLU A 89 -9.35 -9.45 -17.05
CA GLU A 89 -9.68 -10.16 -15.81
C GLU A 89 -8.52 -10.17 -14.81
N ASP A 90 -7.28 -10.33 -15.30
CA ASP A 90 -6.07 -10.27 -14.47
C ASP A 90 -6.02 -8.95 -13.69
N GLN A 91 -6.19 -7.81 -14.37
CA GLN A 91 -6.06 -6.50 -13.74
C GLN A 91 -7.27 -6.16 -12.87
N ARG A 92 -8.48 -6.59 -13.24
CA ARG A 92 -9.67 -6.48 -12.37
C ARG A 92 -9.47 -7.21 -11.05
N LEU A 93 -8.89 -8.41 -11.10
CA LEU A 93 -8.53 -9.15 -9.89
C LEU A 93 -7.39 -8.47 -9.14
N ASN A 94 -6.34 -8.01 -9.83
CA ASN A 94 -5.21 -7.31 -9.22
C ASN A 94 -5.66 -6.09 -8.41
N LEU A 95 -6.48 -5.22 -9.02
CA LEU A 95 -7.03 -4.04 -8.37
C LEU A 95 -7.90 -4.40 -7.17
N ALA A 96 -8.69 -5.48 -7.25
CA ALA A 96 -9.48 -5.96 -6.13
C ALA A 96 -8.60 -6.42 -4.95
N TYR A 97 -7.45 -7.05 -5.20
CA TYR A 97 -6.49 -7.38 -4.14
C TYR A 97 -5.84 -6.11 -3.57
N ILE A 98 -5.44 -5.16 -4.42
CA ILE A 98 -4.82 -3.90 -4.00
C ILE A 98 -5.78 -3.08 -3.13
N SER A 99 -7.04 -2.95 -3.54
CA SER A 99 -8.06 -2.20 -2.79
C SER A 99 -8.58 -2.95 -1.56
N SER A 100 -8.27 -4.25 -1.43
CA SER A 100 -8.70 -5.02 -0.26
C SER A 100 -7.91 -4.73 1.01
N VAL A 101 -6.86 -3.89 0.90
CA VAL A 101 -6.11 -3.40 2.05
C VAL A 101 -7.06 -2.57 2.93
N PRO A 102 -7.27 -2.96 4.19
CA PRO A 102 -8.28 -2.37 5.06
C PRO A 102 -8.04 -0.89 5.30
N HIS A 103 -9.11 -0.15 5.61
CA HIS A 103 -9.08 1.27 5.97
C HIS A 103 -8.36 2.17 4.95
N GLY A 104 -8.42 1.80 3.67
CA GLY A 104 -7.73 2.51 2.59
C GLY A 104 -6.22 2.57 2.83
N GLY A 105 -5.59 1.45 3.19
CA GLY A 105 -4.13 1.38 3.36
C GLY A 105 -3.34 1.52 2.06
N ILE A 106 -4.01 1.36 0.92
CA ILE A 106 -3.58 1.83 -0.40
C ILE A 106 -4.76 2.61 -0.99
N LEU A 107 -4.50 3.82 -1.50
CA LEU A 107 -5.52 4.69 -2.10
C LEU A 107 -5.16 5.05 -3.53
N GLN A 108 -3.91 5.46 -3.76
CA GLN A 108 -3.43 5.86 -5.07
C GLN A 108 -2.85 4.67 -5.84
N ILE A 109 -3.14 4.64 -7.14
CA ILE A 109 -2.40 3.84 -8.12
C ILE A 109 -1.88 4.72 -9.25
N ARG A 110 -0.56 4.90 -9.34
CA ARG A 110 0.13 5.63 -10.42
C ARG A 110 0.22 4.73 -11.65
N ILE A 111 -0.31 5.18 -12.78
CA ILE A 111 -0.47 4.34 -13.97
C ILE A 111 0.18 5.03 -15.17
N HIS A 112 1.21 4.40 -15.71
CA HIS A 112 1.84 4.87 -16.95
C HIS A 112 0.89 4.72 -18.15
N TRP A 113 1.11 5.54 -19.18
CA TRP A 113 0.46 5.42 -20.50
C TRP A 113 -1.08 5.51 -20.50
N LEU A 114 -1.68 6.22 -19.53
CA LEU A 114 -3.14 6.40 -19.48
C LEU A 114 -3.72 6.95 -20.78
N PHE A 115 -3.00 7.82 -21.48
CA PHE A 115 -3.50 8.43 -22.72
C PHE A 115 -3.48 7.49 -23.93
N GLU A 116 -2.82 6.34 -23.87
CA GLU A 116 -2.97 5.31 -24.91
C GLU A 116 -4.38 4.69 -24.96
N LEU A 117 -5.15 4.85 -23.87
CA LEU A 117 -6.56 4.48 -23.80
C LEU A 117 -7.49 5.49 -24.48
N ILE A 118 -6.96 6.63 -24.95
CA ILE A 118 -7.70 7.63 -25.73
C ILE A 118 -7.44 7.37 -27.21
N LYS A 119 -8.50 7.31 -28.02
CA LYS A 119 -8.37 7.25 -29.48
C LYS A 119 -8.62 8.61 -30.11
N VAL A 120 -7.85 8.95 -31.13
CA VAL A 120 -7.97 10.22 -31.88
C VAL A 120 -8.45 9.92 -33.29
N SER A 121 -9.39 10.73 -33.76
CA SER A 121 -9.79 10.78 -35.17
C SER A 121 -9.78 12.23 -35.64
N VAL A 122 -9.33 12.50 -36.86
CA VAL A 122 -9.30 13.87 -37.41
C VAL A 122 -10.51 14.05 -38.33
N ILE A 123 -11.38 15.00 -38.00
CA ILE A 123 -12.57 15.34 -38.79
C ILE A 123 -12.46 16.81 -39.16
N ASN A 124 -12.53 17.13 -40.46
CA ASN A 124 -12.39 18.50 -40.97
C ASN A 124 -11.12 19.25 -40.50
N GLY A 125 -10.05 18.51 -40.19
CA GLY A 125 -8.78 19.08 -39.71
C GLY A 125 -8.72 19.33 -38.21
N GLU A 126 -9.74 18.92 -37.43
CA GLU A 126 -9.75 19.03 -35.97
C GLU A 126 -9.69 17.63 -35.31
N PRO A 127 -8.92 17.46 -34.22
CA PRO A 127 -8.86 16.20 -33.50
C PRO A 127 -10.10 15.98 -32.63
N HIS A 128 -10.70 14.80 -32.77
CA HIS A 128 -11.79 14.29 -31.94
C HIS A 128 -11.31 13.12 -31.08
N TYR A 129 -11.57 13.21 -29.78
CA TYR A 129 -11.10 12.25 -28.78
C TYR A 129 -12.21 11.29 -28.35
N ASN A 130 -11.89 9.99 -28.32
CA ASN A 130 -12.72 8.95 -27.76
C ASN A 130 -12.12 8.46 -26.44
N PHE A 131 -12.81 8.75 -25.33
CA PHE A 131 -12.41 8.44 -23.96
C PHE A 131 -12.90 7.10 -23.44
N THR A 132 -13.64 6.30 -24.23
CA THR A 132 -14.37 5.13 -23.72
C THR A 132 -13.51 4.16 -22.90
N LYS A 133 -12.27 3.86 -23.33
CA LYS A 133 -11.41 2.93 -22.58
C LYS A 133 -10.77 3.54 -21.35
N LEU A 134 -10.47 4.84 -21.38
CA LEU A 134 -10.01 5.55 -20.19
C LEU A 134 -11.15 5.67 -19.16
N ASP A 135 -12.39 5.92 -19.59
CA ASP A 135 -13.57 5.94 -18.73
C ASP A 135 -13.79 4.60 -18.03
N GLU A 136 -13.67 3.49 -18.77
CA GLU A 136 -13.80 2.14 -18.22
C GLU A 136 -12.74 1.87 -17.13
N LEU A 137 -11.51 2.36 -17.31
CA LEU A 137 -10.45 2.21 -16.31
C LEU A 137 -10.72 3.09 -15.08
N MET A 138 -11.10 4.35 -15.27
CA MET A 138 -11.42 5.25 -14.16
C MET A 138 -12.59 4.72 -13.34
N ASP A 139 -13.66 4.20 -13.99
CA ASP A 139 -14.78 3.57 -13.29
C ASP A 139 -14.34 2.34 -12.50
N LEU A 140 -13.42 1.53 -13.04
CA LEU A 140 -12.87 0.38 -12.33
C LEU A 140 -12.07 0.79 -11.09
N LEU A 141 -11.31 1.89 -11.14
CA LEU A 141 -10.63 2.43 -9.95
C LEU A 141 -11.65 2.89 -8.89
N MET A 142 -12.68 3.64 -9.31
CA MET A 142 -13.74 4.13 -8.41
C MET A 142 -14.54 3.01 -7.76
N GLU A 143 -14.88 1.94 -8.52
CA GLU A 143 -15.56 0.75 -7.98
C GLU A 143 -14.75 0.09 -6.85
N ASN A 144 -13.42 0.22 -6.89
CA ASN A 144 -12.50 -0.30 -5.89
C ASN A 144 -12.08 0.75 -4.84
N GLY A 145 -12.67 1.95 -4.85
CA GLY A 145 -12.29 3.02 -3.90
C GLY A 145 -10.85 3.53 -4.07
N LEU A 146 -10.27 3.33 -5.24
CA LEU A 146 -8.92 3.78 -5.60
C LEU A 146 -8.99 5.10 -6.39
N VAL A 147 -7.92 5.88 -6.34
CA VAL A 147 -7.73 7.09 -7.15
C VAL A 147 -6.50 6.96 -8.05
N PRO A 148 -6.49 7.56 -9.24
CA PRO A 148 -5.34 7.55 -10.12
C PRO A 148 -4.24 8.51 -9.62
N GLY A 149 -3.01 8.04 -9.60
CA GLY A 149 -1.85 8.89 -9.90
C GLY A 149 -1.88 9.11 -11.41
N PHE A 150 -2.39 10.26 -11.81
CA PHE A 150 -2.85 10.50 -13.18
C PHE A 150 -1.73 11.14 -13.98
N GLU A 151 -0.82 10.32 -14.49
CA GLU A 151 0.20 10.79 -15.42
C GLU A 151 -0.45 11.17 -16.76
N LEU A 152 -0.14 12.38 -17.22
CA LEU A 152 -0.59 12.90 -18.51
C LEU A 152 0.28 12.31 -19.64
N MET A 153 0.40 10.99 -19.65
CA MET A 153 1.39 10.23 -20.39
C MET A 153 0.76 9.39 -21.50
N GLY A 154 1.31 9.51 -22.71
CA GLY A 154 0.94 8.71 -23.88
C GLY A 154 0.77 9.54 -25.15
N ASN A 155 0.64 8.87 -26.28
CA ASN A 155 0.43 9.47 -27.60
C ASN A 155 -0.84 8.87 -28.25
N PRO A 156 -2.03 9.39 -27.89
CA PRO A 156 -3.30 8.93 -28.42
C PRO A 156 -3.29 8.70 -29.94
N SER A 157 -3.32 7.43 -30.36
CA SER A 157 -3.32 7.01 -31.78
C SER A 157 -2.13 7.52 -32.61
N GLY A 158 -1.00 7.87 -31.98
CA GLY A 158 0.17 8.40 -32.66
C GLY A 158 0.03 9.84 -33.18
N TYR A 159 -0.98 10.60 -32.72
CA TYR A 159 -1.33 11.90 -33.28
C TYR A 159 -0.28 13.00 -32.98
N PHE A 160 0.25 13.02 -31.77
CA PHE A 160 1.24 14.00 -31.33
C PHE A 160 2.64 13.55 -31.72
N THR A 161 3.41 14.42 -32.35
CA THR A 161 4.73 14.12 -32.91
C THR A 161 5.79 15.16 -32.56
N ASN A 162 5.40 16.38 -32.17
CA ASN A 162 6.36 17.45 -31.88
C ASN A 162 5.78 18.50 -30.92
N PHE A 163 6.26 18.50 -29.67
CA PHE A 163 5.88 19.49 -28.65
C PHE A 163 6.61 20.85 -28.78
N GLU A 164 7.37 21.10 -29.84
CA GLU A 164 7.79 22.45 -30.24
C GLU A 164 6.85 23.05 -31.30
N ALA A 165 6.00 22.23 -31.93
CA ALA A 165 5.01 22.71 -32.88
C ALA A 165 3.83 23.36 -32.14
N LYS A 166 3.69 24.68 -32.26
CA LYS A 166 2.64 25.46 -31.58
C LYS A 166 1.24 24.86 -31.72
N MET A 167 0.87 24.35 -32.89
CA MET A 167 -0.44 23.73 -33.11
C MET A 167 -0.66 22.54 -32.16
N GLN A 168 0.29 21.59 -32.10
CA GLN A 168 0.17 20.42 -31.25
C GLN A 168 0.21 20.75 -29.76
N VAL A 169 0.99 21.76 -29.36
CA VAL A 169 1.01 22.25 -27.97
C VAL A 169 -0.37 22.79 -27.55
N PHE A 170 -1.07 23.50 -28.45
CA PHE A 170 -2.42 23.99 -28.20
C PHE A 170 -3.47 22.86 -28.21
N GLU A 171 -3.34 21.89 -29.11
CA GLU A 171 -4.21 20.71 -29.15
C GLU A 171 -4.05 19.83 -27.91
N TRP A 172 -2.81 19.68 -27.42
CA TRP A 172 -2.52 18.98 -26.18
C TRP A 172 -3.18 19.68 -25.00
N ARG A 173 -3.04 21.00 -24.86
CA ARG A 173 -3.72 21.78 -23.81
C ARG A 173 -5.24 21.54 -23.83
N GLU A 174 -5.84 21.48 -25.01
CA GLU A 174 -7.28 21.22 -25.14
C GLU A 174 -7.64 19.77 -24.75
N LEU A 175 -6.84 18.78 -25.13
CA LEU A 175 -6.99 17.39 -24.66
C LEU A 175 -6.96 17.31 -23.13
N ILE A 176 -6.01 17.99 -22.48
CA ILE A 176 -5.90 18.03 -21.02
C ILE A 176 -7.14 18.68 -20.39
N PHE A 177 -7.58 19.82 -20.91
CA PHE A 177 -8.80 20.49 -20.46
C PHE A 177 -10.03 19.58 -20.58
N LEU A 178 -10.22 18.94 -21.74
CA LEU A 178 -11.36 18.05 -21.99
C LEU A 178 -11.32 16.83 -21.05
N THR A 179 -10.15 16.26 -20.82
CA THR A 179 -9.95 15.13 -19.90
C THR A 179 -10.35 15.49 -18.47
N ALA A 180 -9.80 16.60 -17.95
CA ALA A 180 -10.07 17.05 -16.60
C ALA A 180 -11.54 17.46 -16.42
N LYS A 181 -12.09 18.22 -17.37
CA LYS A 181 -13.51 18.62 -17.35
C LYS A 181 -14.43 17.39 -17.34
N ARG A 182 -14.15 16.39 -18.18
CA ARG A 182 -14.93 15.14 -18.25
C ARG A 182 -15.00 14.44 -16.90
N TYR A 183 -13.88 14.27 -16.22
CA TYR A 183 -13.86 13.57 -14.93
C TYR A 183 -14.39 14.42 -13.78
N ILE A 184 -14.23 15.75 -13.82
CA ILE A 184 -14.94 16.65 -12.88
C ILE A 184 -16.45 16.49 -13.04
N GLU A 185 -16.96 16.47 -14.28
CA GLU A 185 -18.39 16.28 -14.55
C GLU A 185 -18.89 14.89 -14.11
N LYS A 186 -18.05 13.86 -14.20
CA LYS A 186 -18.41 12.47 -13.88
C LYS A 186 -18.33 12.14 -12.39
N TYR A 187 -17.28 12.60 -11.70
CA TYR A 187 -16.99 12.22 -10.31
C TYR A 187 -17.06 13.39 -9.31
N GLY A 188 -17.23 14.61 -9.79
CA GLY A 188 -17.27 15.82 -8.97
C GLY A 188 -15.88 16.40 -8.69
N LEU A 189 -15.83 17.74 -8.56
CA LEU A 189 -14.58 18.46 -8.36
C LEU A 189 -13.89 18.09 -7.04
N GLU A 190 -14.65 17.91 -5.96
CA GLU A 190 -14.10 17.53 -4.65
C GLU A 190 -13.26 16.26 -4.76
N HIS A 191 -13.79 15.24 -5.44
CA HIS A 191 -13.08 13.99 -5.65
C HIS A 191 -11.89 14.14 -6.61
N VAL A 192 -12.06 14.77 -7.77
CA VAL A 192 -10.97 14.88 -8.77
C VAL A 192 -9.83 15.80 -8.30
N SER A 193 -10.10 16.74 -7.39
CA SER A 193 -9.07 17.57 -6.77
C SER A 193 -8.11 16.78 -5.86
N THR A 194 -8.50 15.58 -5.43
CA THR A 194 -7.62 14.67 -4.68
C THR A 194 -6.70 13.87 -5.58
N TRP A 195 -6.88 13.88 -6.91
CA TRP A 195 -5.97 13.18 -7.82
C TRP A 195 -4.64 13.94 -7.92
N ASN A 196 -3.55 13.20 -8.07
CA ASN A 196 -2.25 13.76 -8.37
C ASN A 196 -2.06 13.69 -9.89
N PHE A 197 -2.30 14.80 -10.61
CA PHE A 197 -1.95 14.86 -12.03
C PHE A 197 -0.45 15.08 -12.16
N GLU A 198 0.19 14.31 -13.02
CA GLU A 198 1.64 14.29 -13.12
C GLU A 198 2.11 14.40 -14.57
N THR A 199 3.36 14.81 -14.76
CA THR A 199 4.03 14.83 -16.06
C THR A 199 4.20 13.43 -16.65
N TRP A 200 4.80 13.36 -17.84
CA TRP A 200 5.24 12.09 -18.40
C TRP A 200 6.32 11.47 -17.51
N ASN A 201 6.28 10.16 -17.30
CA ASN A 201 7.24 9.41 -16.51
C ASN A 201 8.69 9.57 -17.00
N GLU A 202 9.63 9.77 -16.09
CA GLU A 202 11.09 9.70 -16.31
C GLU A 202 11.56 10.34 -17.64
N PRO A 203 11.28 11.62 -17.89
CA PRO A 203 11.54 12.24 -19.18
C PRO A 203 13.02 12.21 -19.61
N ASP A 204 13.97 12.19 -18.68
CA ASP A 204 15.41 12.07 -18.96
C ASP A 204 15.84 10.64 -19.33
N HIS A 205 14.99 9.63 -19.12
CA HIS A 205 15.20 8.27 -19.60
C HIS A 205 14.73 8.06 -21.06
N HIS A 206 14.10 9.10 -21.65
CA HIS A 206 13.70 9.17 -23.06
C HIS A 206 12.70 8.07 -23.51
N ASP A 207 11.90 7.53 -22.59
CA ASP A 207 10.83 6.59 -22.92
C ASP A 207 9.55 7.33 -23.38
N PHE A 208 9.62 7.82 -24.62
CA PHE A 208 8.54 8.57 -25.29
C PHE A 208 7.95 7.81 -26.50
N ASP A 209 8.15 6.49 -26.56
CA ASP A 209 7.88 5.64 -27.73
C ASP A 209 8.49 6.24 -29.02
N ASN A 210 7.64 6.72 -29.93
CA ASN A 210 8.04 7.23 -31.25
C ASN A 210 8.22 8.75 -31.28
N ILE A 211 8.07 9.45 -30.14
CA ILE A 211 8.26 10.90 -30.05
C ILE A 211 9.68 11.17 -29.55
N SER A 212 10.32 12.20 -30.09
CA SER A 212 11.53 12.77 -29.49
C SER A 212 11.15 14.09 -28.82
N ILE A 213 11.33 14.17 -27.50
CA ILE A 213 11.01 15.37 -26.73
C ILE A 213 12.31 16.04 -26.27
N THR A 214 12.50 17.29 -26.70
CA THR A 214 13.60 18.15 -26.26
C THR A 214 13.27 18.80 -24.91
N VAL A 215 14.25 19.45 -24.26
CA VAL A 215 13.98 20.25 -23.03
C VAL A 215 12.90 21.31 -23.27
N THR A 216 12.97 22.04 -24.39
CA THR A 216 11.96 23.05 -24.74
C THR A 216 10.61 22.43 -25.09
N GLY A 217 10.61 21.30 -25.81
CA GLY A 217 9.40 20.54 -26.06
C GLY A 217 8.71 20.09 -24.76
N PHE A 218 9.48 19.62 -23.78
CA PHE A 218 8.94 19.23 -22.48
C PHE A 218 8.41 20.41 -21.67
N GLN A 219 9.06 21.58 -21.71
CA GLN A 219 8.56 22.81 -21.11
C GLN A 219 7.21 23.24 -21.72
N ASN A 220 7.08 23.18 -23.06
CA ASN A 220 5.83 23.49 -23.75
C ASN A 220 4.72 22.48 -23.42
N TYR A 221 5.06 21.19 -23.36
CA TYR A 221 4.17 20.12 -22.89
C TYR A 221 3.68 20.42 -21.47
N TYR A 222 4.59 20.80 -20.56
CA TYR A 222 4.27 21.12 -19.18
C TYR A 222 3.31 22.31 -19.08
N ASP A 223 3.57 23.38 -19.84
CA ASP A 223 2.67 24.55 -19.90
C ASP A 223 1.27 24.15 -20.39
N ALA A 224 1.19 23.27 -21.38
CA ALA A 224 -0.08 22.79 -21.92
C ALA A 224 -0.85 21.96 -20.90
N CYS A 225 -0.16 21.12 -20.13
CA CYS A 225 -0.75 20.39 -19.00
C CYS A 225 -1.24 21.34 -17.90
N SER A 226 -0.38 22.25 -17.45
CA SER A 226 -0.68 23.21 -16.39
C SER A 226 -1.88 24.08 -16.72
N GLU A 227 -1.92 24.67 -17.92
CA GLU A 227 -3.00 25.55 -18.35
C GLU A 227 -4.27 24.79 -18.75
N GLY A 228 -4.15 23.56 -19.27
CA GLY A 228 -5.31 22.71 -19.54
C GLY A 228 -6.06 22.34 -18.26
N LEU A 229 -5.32 21.91 -17.23
CA LEU A 229 -5.87 21.61 -15.91
C LEU A 229 -6.45 22.87 -15.25
N LYS A 230 -5.72 23.99 -15.26
CA LYS A 230 -6.17 25.27 -14.67
C LYS A 230 -7.43 25.81 -15.34
N LYS A 231 -7.57 25.63 -16.67
CA LYS A 231 -8.78 25.97 -17.43
C LYS A 231 -9.98 25.12 -17.00
N ALA A 232 -9.78 23.86 -16.60
CA ALA A 232 -10.84 23.01 -16.07
C ALA A 232 -11.20 23.39 -14.63
N SER A 233 -10.21 23.51 -13.75
CA SER A 233 -10.35 24.07 -12.40
C SER A 233 -8.99 24.39 -11.79
N PRO A 234 -8.82 25.55 -11.10
CA PRO A 234 -7.59 25.87 -10.38
C PRO A 234 -7.37 25.03 -9.11
N GLN A 235 -8.34 24.19 -8.71
CA GLN A 235 -8.23 23.31 -7.53
C GLN A 235 -7.55 21.96 -7.85
N LEU A 236 -7.41 21.59 -9.12
CA LEU A 236 -6.68 20.38 -9.49
C LEU A 236 -5.21 20.56 -9.12
N ARG A 237 -4.49 19.49 -8.78
CA ARG A 237 -3.05 19.51 -8.46
C ARG A 237 -2.23 18.97 -9.63
N PHE A 238 -1.07 19.58 -9.91
CA PHE A 238 -0.17 19.21 -10.99
C PHE A 238 1.29 19.34 -10.59
N GLY A 239 2.07 18.28 -10.81
CA GLY A 239 3.49 18.22 -10.46
C GLY A 239 4.31 17.33 -11.40
N GLY A 240 5.60 17.22 -11.10
CA GLY A 240 6.58 16.47 -11.89
C GLY A 240 8.01 16.75 -11.42
N PRO A 241 9.05 16.30 -12.16
CA PRO A 241 8.98 15.58 -13.43
C PRO A 241 8.73 14.06 -13.29
N GLY A 242 8.83 13.48 -12.09
CA GLY A 242 8.77 12.03 -11.91
C GLY A 242 10.02 11.36 -12.48
N ASP A 243 11.21 11.81 -12.04
CA ASP A 243 12.51 11.32 -12.55
C ASP A 243 13.57 11.22 -11.43
N SER A 244 14.69 10.56 -11.73
CA SER A 244 15.86 10.51 -10.87
C SER A 244 16.50 11.87 -10.62
N CYS A 245 16.37 12.85 -11.53
CA CYS A 245 16.93 14.21 -11.37
C CYS A 245 18.40 14.21 -10.90
N HIS A 246 19.25 13.44 -11.57
CA HIS A 246 20.68 13.41 -11.31
C HIS A 246 21.31 14.80 -11.52
N SER A 247 22.31 15.17 -10.71
CA SER A 247 22.94 16.48 -10.80
C SER A 247 23.37 16.83 -12.24
N PRO A 248 23.26 18.11 -12.65
CA PRO A 248 23.60 18.53 -14.00
C PRO A 248 25.02 18.10 -14.41
N PRO A 249 25.25 17.71 -15.67
CA PRO A 249 24.33 17.82 -16.82
C PRO A 249 23.45 16.58 -17.06
N SER A 250 23.37 15.65 -16.11
CA SER A 250 22.86 14.29 -16.35
C SER A 250 21.34 14.20 -16.60
N SER A 251 20.53 15.02 -15.94
CA SER A 251 19.06 15.06 -16.08
C SER A 251 18.57 16.41 -16.62
N PRO A 252 18.89 16.76 -17.89
CA PRO A 252 18.63 18.10 -18.43
C PRO A 252 17.15 18.48 -18.50
N ILE A 253 16.23 17.53 -18.71
CA ILE A 253 14.79 17.81 -18.77
C ILE A 253 14.25 18.08 -17.37
N CYS A 254 14.63 17.29 -16.35
CA CYS A 254 14.26 17.59 -14.96
C CYS A 254 14.71 18.99 -14.52
N TRP A 255 16.00 19.30 -14.65
CA TRP A 255 16.52 20.61 -14.23
C TRP A 255 15.98 21.76 -15.10
N GLY A 256 15.77 21.50 -16.39
CA GLY A 256 15.14 22.44 -17.31
C GLY A 256 13.69 22.75 -16.94
N LEU A 257 12.91 21.75 -16.49
CA LEU A 257 11.56 21.96 -15.99
C LEU A 257 11.56 22.78 -14.70
N LEU A 258 12.38 22.41 -13.71
CA LEU A 258 12.44 23.14 -12.45
C LEU A 258 12.83 24.62 -12.65
N SER A 259 13.81 24.88 -13.52
CA SER A 259 14.15 26.25 -13.91
C SER A 259 12.99 26.96 -14.58
N HIS A 260 12.29 26.29 -15.50
CA HIS A 260 11.14 26.87 -16.21
C HIS A 260 10.00 27.25 -15.27
N CYS A 261 9.64 26.37 -14.33
CA CYS A 261 8.64 26.67 -13.31
C CYS A 261 9.07 27.82 -12.40
N TYR A 262 10.36 27.95 -12.11
CA TYR A 262 10.89 28.98 -11.22
C TYR A 262 10.96 30.37 -11.87
N ASN A 263 11.45 30.48 -13.12
CA ASN A 263 11.67 31.77 -13.78
C ASN A 263 11.50 31.75 -15.32
N GLY A 264 11.02 30.65 -15.89
CA GLY A 264 10.70 30.54 -17.31
C GLY A 264 9.49 31.40 -17.68
N THR A 265 9.13 31.39 -18.96
CA THR A 265 7.96 32.13 -19.47
C THR A 265 6.93 31.14 -19.98
N ASN A 266 5.72 31.18 -19.41
CA ASN A 266 4.62 30.33 -19.85
C ASN A 266 4.23 30.67 -21.31
N ILE A 267 4.21 29.67 -22.20
CA ILE A 267 3.95 29.89 -23.64
C ILE A 267 2.53 30.40 -23.95
N PHE A 268 1.56 30.17 -23.06
CA PHE A 268 0.17 30.59 -23.25
C PHE A 268 -0.13 31.96 -22.65
N THR A 269 0.38 32.25 -21.46
CA THR A 269 0.06 33.49 -20.72
C THR A 269 1.13 34.57 -20.86
N GLY A 270 2.37 34.19 -21.17
CA GLY A 270 3.53 35.09 -21.15
C GLY A 270 3.98 35.48 -19.74
N GLU A 271 3.39 34.91 -18.69
CA GLU A 271 3.76 35.14 -17.30
C GLU A 271 5.11 34.48 -16.98
N THR A 272 5.86 35.09 -16.05
CA THR A 272 7.11 34.52 -15.53
C THR A 272 6.81 33.55 -14.40
N GLY A 273 7.43 32.37 -14.47
CA GLY A 273 7.17 31.24 -13.59
C GLY A 273 5.92 30.47 -13.99
N VAL A 274 5.90 29.19 -13.66
CA VAL A 274 4.78 28.29 -13.94
C VAL A 274 4.45 27.52 -12.66
N ARG A 275 3.16 27.32 -12.44
CA ARG A 275 2.61 26.48 -11.38
C ARG A 275 3.37 25.15 -11.27
N LEU A 276 3.71 24.76 -10.05
CA LEU A 276 4.30 23.47 -9.68
C LEU A 276 3.81 23.12 -8.27
N ASP A 277 2.77 22.29 -8.18
CA ASP A 277 2.07 22.04 -6.92
C ASP A 277 2.80 21.00 -6.04
N TYR A 278 3.63 20.16 -6.66
CA TYR A 278 4.54 19.23 -6.00
C TYR A 278 5.71 18.88 -6.93
N ILE A 279 6.83 18.41 -6.35
CA ILE A 279 7.98 17.89 -7.07
C ILE A 279 8.04 16.37 -6.86
N ALA A 280 8.00 15.63 -7.96
CA ALA A 280 8.09 14.16 -7.97
C ALA A 280 9.49 13.71 -8.38
N LEU A 281 10.08 12.80 -7.59
CA LEU A 281 11.41 12.24 -7.79
C LEU A 281 11.35 10.72 -7.75
N HIS A 282 12.23 10.03 -8.47
CA HIS A 282 12.38 8.57 -8.36
C HIS A 282 13.73 8.23 -7.76
N LYS A 283 13.76 7.95 -6.45
CA LYS A 283 14.99 7.50 -5.76
C LYS A 283 14.81 6.07 -5.27
N LYS A 284 15.63 5.17 -5.83
CA LYS A 284 15.61 3.74 -5.51
C LYS A 284 16.84 3.33 -4.71
N GLY A 285 16.70 2.29 -3.89
CA GLY A 285 17.67 1.95 -2.85
C GLY A 285 18.93 1.19 -3.31
N GLY A 286 18.95 0.66 -4.53
CA GLY A 286 20.06 -0.20 -4.98
C GLY A 286 20.28 -1.43 -4.08
N GLY A 287 19.23 -1.91 -3.41
CA GLY A 287 19.25 -2.99 -2.43
C GLY A 287 19.36 -2.52 -0.97
N SER A 288 19.56 -1.23 -0.71
CA SER A 288 19.63 -0.67 0.65
C SER A 288 18.45 0.25 0.95
N SER A 289 17.89 0.16 2.17
CA SER A 289 16.74 0.98 2.56
C SER A 289 17.12 2.45 2.72
N TYR A 290 18.21 2.72 3.43
CA TYR A 290 18.63 4.07 3.83
C TYR A 290 19.10 4.92 2.64
N ARG A 291 19.68 4.27 1.62
CA ARG A 291 20.14 4.93 0.40
C ARG A 291 19.01 5.65 -0.35
N ILE A 292 17.76 5.22 -0.20
CA ILE A 292 16.59 5.94 -0.75
C ILE A 292 16.57 7.36 -0.19
N LEU A 293 16.53 7.46 1.15
CA LEU A 293 16.46 8.72 1.88
C LEU A 293 17.69 9.61 1.67
N GLU A 294 18.90 9.03 1.65
CA GLU A 294 20.13 9.81 1.38
C GLU A 294 20.06 10.51 0.03
N GLN A 295 19.64 9.79 -1.01
CA GLN A 295 19.54 10.36 -2.36
C GLN A 295 18.44 11.42 -2.47
N GLU A 296 17.33 11.27 -1.76
CA GLU A 296 16.26 12.27 -1.70
C GLU A 296 16.75 13.55 -1.03
N ILE A 297 17.40 13.44 0.14
CA ILE A 297 17.96 14.57 0.89
C ILE A 297 18.95 15.35 0.02
N ASP A 298 19.88 14.65 -0.63
CA ASP A 298 20.89 15.28 -1.50
C ASP A 298 20.25 16.04 -2.66
N THR A 299 19.30 15.40 -3.34
CA THR A 299 18.64 15.97 -4.52
C THR A 299 17.77 17.17 -4.15
N VAL A 300 16.97 17.06 -3.09
CA VAL A 300 16.10 18.16 -2.64
C VAL A 300 16.92 19.31 -2.07
N SER A 301 18.03 19.03 -1.40
CA SER A 301 18.97 20.07 -0.97
C SER A 301 19.53 20.84 -2.17
N GLU A 302 19.90 20.17 -3.26
CA GLU A 302 20.35 20.82 -4.49
C GLU A 302 19.22 21.66 -5.13
N ILE A 303 18.00 21.11 -5.21
CA ILE A 303 16.82 21.83 -5.72
C ILE A 303 16.59 23.11 -4.93
N GLN A 304 16.58 23.06 -3.60
CA GLN A 304 16.31 24.23 -2.76
C GLN A 304 17.45 25.26 -2.77
N GLN A 305 18.69 24.82 -2.95
CA GLN A 305 19.81 25.75 -3.14
C GLN A 305 19.68 26.52 -4.45
N ARG A 306 19.25 25.85 -5.53
CA ARG A 306 19.07 26.47 -6.86
C ARG A 306 17.78 27.28 -6.97
N PHE A 307 16.71 26.81 -6.33
CA PHE A 307 15.36 27.35 -6.42
C PHE A 307 14.77 27.57 -5.02
N PRO A 308 15.20 28.61 -4.28
CA PRO A 308 14.84 28.79 -2.86
C PRO A 308 13.33 28.86 -2.57
N GLN A 309 12.51 29.31 -3.53
CA GLN A 309 11.06 29.35 -3.38
C GLN A 309 10.41 27.95 -3.34
N PHE A 310 11.09 26.91 -3.86
CA PHE A 310 10.61 25.53 -3.81
C PHE A 310 10.80 24.85 -2.45
N LYS A 311 11.36 25.55 -1.44
CA LYS A 311 11.53 25.01 -0.09
C LYS A 311 10.23 24.48 0.52
N PHE A 312 9.09 25.06 0.18
CA PHE A 312 7.78 24.68 0.72
C PHE A 312 6.96 23.80 -0.23
N VAL A 313 7.46 23.53 -1.43
CA VAL A 313 6.76 22.68 -2.40
C VAL A 313 6.83 21.22 -1.88
N PRO A 314 5.69 20.51 -1.80
CA PRO A 314 5.66 19.10 -1.43
C PRO A 314 6.60 18.25 -2.27
N ILE A 315 7.34 17.34 -1.63
CA ILE A 315 8.21 16.37 -2.30
C ILE A 315 7.57 15.00 -2.25
N TYR A 316 7.48 14.37 -3.42
CA TYR A 316 7.03 12.99 -3.60
C TYR A 316 8.22 12.14 -4.04
N ASN A 317 8.30 10.92 -3.52
CA ASN A 317 9.01 9.83 -4.19
C ASN A 317 8.00 8.76 -4.59
N ASP A 318 7.47 8.89 -5.80
CA ASP A 318 6.41 8.06 -6.36
C ASP A 318 6.92 6.75 -6.99
N GLU A 319 8.22 6.47 -6.90
CA GLU A 319 8.79 5.15 -7.16
C GLU A 319 9.97 4.81 -6.22
N ALA A 320 9.71 4.85 -4.91
CA ALA A 320 10.65 4.69 -3.81
C ALA A 320 11.05 3.24 -3.52
N ASP A 321 11.48 2.52 -4.54
CA ASP A 321 11.66 1.08 -4.45
C ASP A 321 13.02 0.67 -3.87
N PRO A 322 13.10 -0.46 -3.13
CA PRO A 322 14.37 -1.01 -2.70
C PRO A 322 15.38 -1.26 -3.83
N LEU A 323 14.92 -1.70 -5.00
CA LEU A 323 15.75 -2.04 -6.16
C LEU A 323 14.99 -1.79 -7.46
N VAL A 324 15.68 -1.18 -8.43
CA VAL A 324 15.21 -0.96 -9.81
C VAL A 324 14.95 -2.27 -10.56
N GLY A 325 14.16 -2.22 -11.63
CA GLY A 325 13.83 -3.37 -12.47
C GLY A 325 12.84 -4.30 -11.78
N TRP A 326 11.55 -3.97 -11.86
CA TRP A 326 10.47 -4.70 -11.19
C TRP A 326 10.40 -6.19 -11.61
N SER A 327 10.71 -6.48 -12.88
CA SER A 327 10.61 -7.81 -13.49
C SER A 327 11.82 -8.71 -13.22
N SER A 328 12.93 -8.16 -12.73
CA SER A 328 14.12 -8.94 -12.37
C SER A 328 13.81 -9.88 -11.20
N PRO A 329 13.99 -11.20 -11.32
CA PRO A 329 13.65 -12.12 -10.24
C PRO A 329 14.62 -11.94 -9.07
N GLN A 330 14.07 -11.78 -7.88
CA GLN A 330 14.76 -11.70 -6.60
C GLN A 330 13.96 -12.49 -5.56
N SER A 331 14.59 -13.45 -4.87
CA SER A 331 13.89 -14.29 -3.89
C SER A 331 13.24 -13.46 -2.77
N TRP A 332 13.96 -12.46 -2.26
CA TRP A 332 13.50 -11.58 -1.18
C TRP A 332 12.26 -10.75 -1.52
N ARG A 333 11.94 -10.56 -2.83
CA ARG A 333 10.70 -9.89 -3.27
C ARG A 333 9.45 -10.75 -3.05
N GLY A 334 9.61 -12.05 -2.82
CA GLY A 334 8.52 -13.02 -2.69
C GLY A 334 7.98 -13.21 -1.28
N ASP A 335 8.73 -12.79 -0.26
CA ASP A 335 8.47 -13.16 1.14
C ASP A 335 8.52 -11.95 2.12
N VAL A 336 8.64 -12.22 3.41
CA VAL A 336 8.64 -11.20 4.48
C VAL A 336 9.90 -10.33 4.44
N THR A 337 10.95 -10.69 3.70
CA THR A 337 12.14 -9.82 3.56
C THR A 337 11.76 -8.49 2.92
N TYR A 338 11.04 -8.51 1.79
CA TYR A 338 10.55 -7.29 1.17
C TYR A 338 9.55 -6.55 2.07
N ALA A 339 8.65 -7.28 2.70
CA ALA A 339 7.63 -6.71 3.57
C ALA A 339 8.22 -5.92 4.74
N ALA A 340 9.20 -6.50 5.46
CA ALA A 340 9.88 -5.84 6.56
C ALA A 340 10.76 -4.66 6.09
N MET A 341 11.36 -4.75 4.90
CA MET A 341 12.12 -3.66 4.31
C MET A 341 11.25 -2.45 3.95
N VAL A 342 10.02 -2.66 3.47
CA VAL A 342 9.07 -1.56 3.21
C VAL A 342 8.74 -0.79 4.50
N ILE A 343 8.51 -1.50 5.61
CA ILE A 343 8.27 -0.87 6.92
C ILE A 343 9.51 -0.07 7.35
N LYS A 344 10.70 -0.66 7.22
CA LYS A 344 11.97 0.00 7.54
C LYS A 344 12.19 1.29 6.75
N VAL A 345 11.87 1.29 5.44
CA VAL A 345 11.93 2.50 4.61
C VAL A 345 10.97 3.55 5.15
N ILE A 346 9.71 3.20 5.43
CA ILE A 346 8.72 4.15 5.97
C ILE A 346 9.17 4.74 7.31
N ASP A 347 9.71 3.92 8.21
CA ASP A 347 10.24 4.34 9.51
C ASP A 347 11.37 5.35 9.37
N GLN A 348 12.34 5.06 8.50
CA GLN A 348 13.45 5.98 8.20
C GLN A 348 12.97 7.35 7.68
N HIS A 349 11.86 7.39 6.92
CA HIS A 349 11.31 8.65 6.43
C HIS A 349 10.54 9.42 7.51
N LEU A 350 9.89 8.73 8.46
CA LEU A 350 9.24 9.38 9.60
C LEU A 350 10.25 10.09 10.50
N ASP A 351 11.42 9.48 10.73
CA ASP A 351 12.53 10.12 11.46
C ASP A 351 12.93 11.45 10.82
N LEU A 352 12.99 11.51 9.48
CA LEU A 352 13.26 12.75 8.75
C LEU A 352 12.13 13.78 8.92
N ILE A 353 10.88 13.37 8.74
CA ILE A 353 9.71 14.24 8.83
C ILE A 353 9.60 14.89 10.22
N HIS A 354 10.02 14.17 11.26
CA HIS A 354 9.93 14.62 12.66
C HIS A 354 11.21 15.17 13.26
N ALA A 355 12.30 15.25 12.49
CA ALA A 355 13.58 15.79 12.94
C ALA A 355 13.44 17.27 13.35
N GLU A 356 13.81 17.58 14.59
CA GLU A 356 13.79 18.96 15.10
C GLU A 356 14.90 19.80 14.47
N GLY A 357 14.57 21.05 14.10
CA GLY A 357 15.55 22.06 13.73
C GLY A 357 15.64 22.43 12.25
N ASN A 358 15.15 21.60 11.31
CA ASN A 358 14.80 21.94 9.93
C ASN A 358 14.31 20.65 9.22
N PRO A 359 13.01 20.40 8.96
CA PRO A 359 12.71 19.44 7.91
C PRO A 359 13.20 20.10 6.62
N SER A 360 14.38 19.68 6.12
CA SER A 360 14.91 20.24 4.87
C SER A 360 13.98 19.95 3.70
N MET A 361 12.95 19.13 3.88
CA MET A 361 12.10 18.62 2.82
C MET A 361 10.64 18.53 3.30
N ASN A 362 9.72 19.15 2.55
CA ASN A 362 8.28 19.00 2.74
C ASN A 362 7.80 17.64 2.18
N TYR A 363 8.30 16.54 2.75
CA TYR A 363 8.01 15.19 2.26
C TYR A 363 6.54 14.84 2.45
N SER A 364 5.87 14.41 1.39
CA SER A 364 4.40 14.29 1.39
C SER A 364 3.87 12.99 0.80
N LEU A 365 4.65 12.25 0.02
CA LEU A 365 4.23 10.97 -0.57
C LEU A 365 5.42 10.05 -0.81
N LEU A 366 5.26 8.78 -0.45
CA LEU A 366 6.14 7.67 -0.80
C LEU A 366 5.29 6.60 -1.50
N SER A 367 5.67 6.16 -2.68
CA SER A 367 4.98 5.08 -3.39
C SER A 367 5.96 3.94 -3.64
N ASN A 368 5.53 2.71 -3.35
CA ASN A 368 6.23 1.52 -3.82
C ASN A 368 5.60 1.11 -5.15
N ASP A 369 6.37 1.13 -6.23
CA ASP A 369 5.85 0.90 -7.57
C ASP A 369 5.77 -0.61 -7.85
N ASN A 370 4.75 -1.25 -7.27
CA ASN A 370 4.67 -2.70 -7.13
C ASN A 370 3.28 -3.29 -7.44
N ALA A 371 2.40 -2.55 -8.12
CA ALA A 371 1.11 -3.06 -8.61
C ALA A 371 1.23 -3.83 -9.94
N PHE A 372 2.44 -4.09 -10.42
CA PHE A 372 2.68 -4.94 -11.59
C PHE A 372 2.09 -6.34 -11.42
N MET A 373 1.74 -6.96 -12.54
CA MET A 373 1.42 -8.38 -12.61
C MET A 373 2.65 -9.17 -13.05
N ASN A 374 3.05 -10.16 -12.26
CA ASN A 374 4.23 -10.95 -12.55
C ASN A 374 4.07 -11.80 -13.83
N ASN A 375 5.20 -12.20 -14.39
CA ASN A 375 5.30 -13.06 -15.58
C ASN A 375 5.86 -14.44 -15.21
N TYR A 376 5.44 -15.46 -15.96
CA TYR A 376 6.07 -16.78 -15.93
C TYR A 376 7.57 -16.68 -16.30
N PRO A 377 8.47 -17.45 -15.66
CA PRO A 377 8.25 -18.44 -14.59
C PRO A 377 8.39 -17.86 -13.17
N HIS A 378 8.32 -16.53 -13.02
CA HIS A 378 8.68 -15.83 -11.79
C HIS A 378 7.44 -15.38 -11.00
N TYR A 379 6.72 -16.34 -10.43
CA TYR A 379 5.44 -16.10 -9.74
C TYR A 379 5.54 -15.15 -8.55
N PHE A 380 6.53 -15.37 -7.68
CA PHE A 380 6.69 -14.60 -6.44
C PHE A 380 7.87 -13.62 -6.47
N THR A 381 8.87 -13.86 -7.32
CA THR A 381 10.19 -13.20 -7.21
C THR A 381 10.29 -11.87 -7.93
N GLN A 382 9.20 -11.39 -8.55
CA GLN A 382 9.12 -10.05 -9.13
C GLN A 382 8.56 -9.04 -8.12
N ARG A 383 8.77 -7.74 -8.36
CA ARG A 383 8.31 -6.66 -7.46
C ARG A 383 6.83 -6.40 -7.68
N THR A 384 6.02 -7.26 -7.09
CA THR A 384 4.56 -7.27 -7.20
C THR A 384 3.90 -7.36 -5.82
N LEU A 385 2.69 -6.82 -5.67
CA LEU A 385 1.84 -7.00 -4.49
C LEU A 385 1.17 -8.38 -4.45
N THR A 386 0.91 -8.96 -5.62
CA THR A 386 0.27 -10.27 -5.80
C THR A 386 1.17 -11.22 -6.60
N ALA A 387 0.99 -12.52 -6.41
CA ALA A 387 1.53 -13.57 -7.26
C ALA A 387 0.39 -14.12 -8.13
N ARG A 388 0.47 -13.84 -9.43
CA ARG A 388 -0.47 -14.20 -10.49
C ARG A 388 -0.10 -15.55 -11.10
N PHE A 389 -1.09 -16.44 -11.18
CA PHE A 389 -1.02 -17.75 -11.82
C PHE A 389 -2.02 -17.82 -12.97
N GLN A 390 -1.51 -18.03 -14.19
CA GLN A 390 -2.32 -18.20 -15.39
C GLN A 390 -2.58 -19.68 -15.62
N MET A 391 -3.76 -20.15 -15.23
CA MET A 391 -4.17 -21.55 -15.17
C MET A 391 -4.55 -22.10 -16.56
N ASN A 392 -3.58 -22.11 -17.46
CA ASN A 392 -3.75 -22.44 -18.88
C ASN A 392 -4.09 -23.92 -19.15
N ASN A 393 -3.92 -24.79 -18.15
CA ASN A 393 -4.32 -26.20 -18.20
C ASN A 393 -5.83 -26.43 -18.02
N THR A 394 -6.61 -25.39 -17.73
CA THR A 394 -8.06 -25.46 -17.56
C THR A 394 -8.83 -25.01 -18.81
N LYS A 395 -10.13 -25.34 -18.89
CA LYS A 395 -11.02 -24.94 -20.00
C LYS A 395 -12.32 -24.31 -19.48
N PRO A 396 -12.55 -23.00 -19.72
CA PRO A 396 -11.60 -22.04 -20.27
C PRO A 396 -10.38 -21.82 -19.34
N PRO A 397 -9.24 -21.33 -19.85
CA PRO A 397 -8.17 -20.81 -19.00
C PRO A 397 -8.70 -19.75 -18.04
N HIS A 398 -8.10 -19.65 -16.87
CA HIS A 398 -8.46 -18.64 -15.88
C HIS A 398 -7.22 -18.15 -15.11
N VAL A 399 -7.41 -17.16 -14.24
CA VAL A 399 -6.34 -16.57 -13.43
C VAL A 399 -6.64 -16.75 -11.95
N GLN A 400 -5.60 -17.03 -11.18
CA GLN A 400 -5.63 -17.03 -9.72
C GLN A 400 -4.59 -16.05 -9.23
N MET A 401 -4.86 -15.39 -8.10
CA MET A 401 -3.90 -14.56 -7.40
C MET A 401 -3.70 -15.03 -5.97
N VAL A 402 -2.50 -14.79 -5.47
CA VAL A 402 -2.09 -15.00 -4.10
C VAL A 402 -1.53 -13.68 -3.58
N ARG A 403 -1.99 -13.24 -2.41
CA ARG A 403 -1.49 -12.05 -1.72
C ARG A 403 -0.07 -12.33 -1.22
N LYS A 404 0.88 -11.48 -1.57
CA LYS A 404 2.26 -11.59 -1.08
C LYS A 404 2.41 -10.88 0.27
N PRO A 405 3.43 -11.24 1.08
CA PRO A 405 3.63 -10.61 2.38
C PRO A 405 3.76 -9.07 2.35
N VAL A 406 4.31 -8.51 1.27
CA VAL A 406 4.39 -7.05 1.10
C VAL A 406 3.00 -6.38 1.07
N LEU A 407 2.00 -7.00 0.44
CA LEU A 407 0.63 -6.48 0.48
C LEU A 407 0.00 -6.66 1.86
N THR A 408 0.29 -7.78 2.54
CA THR A 408 -0.16 -8.02 3.92
C THR A 408 0.35 -6.95 4.90
N VAL A 409 1.62 -6.53 4.82
CA VAL A 409 2.12 -5.47 5.70
C VAL A 409 1.52 -4.09 5.41
N MET A 410 1.05 -3.81 4.19
CA MET A 410 0.27 -2.59 3.93
C MET A 410 -1.03 -2.58 4.74
N GLY A 411 -1.66 -3.75 4.92
CA GLY A 411 -2.81 -3.90 5.81
C GLY A 411 -2.47 -3.71 7.28
N LEU A 412 -1.29 -4.14 7.73
CA LEU A 412 -0.83 -3.89 9.10
C LEU A 412 -0.51 -2.41 9.32
N LEU A 413 0.15 -1.75 8.37
CA LEU A 413 0.45 -0.32 8.41
C LEU A 413 -0.83 0.54 8.41
N ALA A 414 -1.92 0.06 7.80
CA ALA A 414 -3.22 0.74 7.83
C ALA A 414 -3.82 0.85 9.24
N LEU A 415 -3.34 0.04 10.20
CA LEU A 415 -3.77 0.08 11.60
C LEU A 415 -3.10 1.20 12.40
N LEU A 416 -2.01 1.82 11.91
CA LEU A 416 -1.33 2.92 12.58
C LEU A 416 -2.26 4.14 12.72
N GLY A 417 -2.33 4.73 13.90
CA GLY A 417 -3.09 5.95 14.15
C GLY A 417 -2.52 7.19 13.44
N GLU A 418 -3.18 8.33 13.65
CA GLU A 418 -2.81 9.64 13.12
C GLU A 418 -1.85 10.43 14.02
N THR A 419 -1.51 9.91 15.21
CA THR A 419 -0.56 10.53 16.13
C THR A 419 0.58 9.56 16.41
N GLN A 420 1.80 9.88 15.98
CA GLN A 420 3.00 9.14 16.35
C GLN A 420 3.34 9.41 17.81
N ILE A 421 3.78 8.38 18.51
CA ILE A 421 4.31 8.46 19.87
C ILE A 421 5.78 8.06 19.87
N SER A 422 6.58 8.74 20.69
CA SER A 422 8.01 8.45 20.80
C SER A 422 8.27 7.05 21.38
N THR A 423 9.35 6.44 20.93
CA THR A 423 9.81 5.13 21.37
C THR A 423 11.31 5.18 21.68
N ASP A 424 11.68 4.68 22.86
CA ASP A 424 13.09 4.60 23.25
C ASP A 424 13.61 3.19 22.99
N ILE A 425 14.49 3.05 22.00
CA ILE A 425 15.18 1.79 21.69
C ILE A 425 16.56 1.80 22.37
N VAL A 426 16.74 0.90 23.34
CA VAL A 426 18.05 0.66 23.98
C VAL A 426 18.62 -0.64 23.43
N ASN A 427 19.71 -0.53 22.67
CA ASN A 427 20.46 -1.67 22.16
C ASN A 427 21.51 -2.10 23.20
N VAL A 428 21.37 -3.31 23.73
CA VAL A 428 22.33 -3.90 24.66
C VAL A 428 23.24 -4.85 23.86
N GLY A 429 24.39 -4.32 23.43
CA GLY A 429 25.51 -5.15 22.91
C GLY A 429 25.83 -5.08 21.41
N ALA A 430 25.22 -4.20 20.61
CA ALA A 430 25.62 -4.00 19.20
C ALA A 430 26.21 -2.60 18.94
N SER A 431 27.22 -2.54 18.07
CA SER A 431 28.05 -1.36 17.77
C SER A 431 27.77 -0.70 16.41
N SER A 432 26.72 -1.08 15.68
CA SER A 432 26.42 -0.54 14.35
C SER A 432 25.36 0.57 14.37
N ASN A 433 25.62 1.64 13.61
CA ASN A 433 24.73 2.81 13.46
C ASN A 433 23.43 2.54 12.70
N TYR A 434 23.30 1.40 12.02
CA TYR A 434 22.06 1.01 11.33
C TYR A 434 21.47 -0.21 12.02
N SER A 435 20.37 -0.03 12.78
CA SER A 435 19.75 -1.14 13.48
C SER A 435 18.94 -2.00 12.51
N THR A 436 19.11 -3.31 12.62
CA THR A 436 18.25 -4.30 11.96
C THR A 436 16.86 -4.32 12.58
N VAL A 437 16.69 -3.83 13.81
CA VAL A 437 15.42 -3.75 14.53
C VAL A 437 14.97 -2.31 14.64
N GLY A 438 13.70 -2.04 14.38
CA GLY A 438 13.06 -0.74 14.59
C GLY A 438 11.62 -0.87 15.08
N VAL A 439 11.00 0.28 15.39
CA VAL A 439 9.64 0.35 15.90
C VAL A 439 8.92 1.59 15.41
N LEU A 440 7.71 1.40 14.92
CA LEU A 440 6.72 2.46 14.71
C LEU A 440 5.65 2.36 15.79
N ALA A 441 5.31 3.47 16.42
CA ALA A 441 4.24 3.50 17.40
C ALA A 441 3.33 4.70 17.19
N SER A 442 2.02 4.46 17.28
CA SER A 442 1.01 5.50 17.10
C SER A 442 -0.18 5.29 18.01
N VAL A 443 -0.96 6.35 18.18
CA VAL A 443 -2.26 6.36 18.84
C VAL A 443 -3.31 6.96 17.91
N HIS A 444 -4.52 6.46 18.05
CA HIS A 444 -5.73 7.03 17.48
C HIS A 444 -6.59 7.58 18.61
N GLU A 445 -6.99 8.83 18.49
CA GLU A 445 -7.93 9.45 19.41
C GLU A 445 -9.34 9.43 18.80
N PRO A 446 -10.36 8.95 19.54
CA PRO A 446 -11.70 8.77 18.99
C PRO A 446 -12.30 10.10 18.55
N LYS A 447 -12.98 10.10 17.42
CA LYS A 447 -13.67 11.30 16.93
C LYS A 447 -14.88 11.62 17.81
N ASN A 448 -15.02 12.89 18.20
CA ASN A 448 -16.14 13.34 19.02
C ASN A 448 -17.49 12.98 18.39
N GLY A 449 -18.29 12.19 19.12
CA GLY A 449 -19.65 11.81 18.72
C GLY A 449 -19.74 10.54 17.87
N ASP A 450 -18.63 9.85 17.58
CA ASP A 450 -18.67 8.54 16.92
C ASP A 450 -18.63 7.41 17.96
N GLU A 451 -19.80 6.87 18.30
CA GLU A 451 -19.94 5.81 19.30
C GLU A 451 -19.30 4.47 18.89
N ALA A 452 -19.08 4.27 17.59
CA ALA A 452 -18.43 3.08 17.03
C ALA A 452 -16.89 3.22 17.02
N ASP A 453 -16.36 4.37 17.45
CA ASP A 453 -14.94 4.65 17.57
C ASP A 453 -14.44 4.52 19.01
N SER A 454 -13.14 4.34 19.18
CA SER A 454 -12.50 4.22 20.50
C SER A 454 -11.02 4.54 20.43
N TRP A 455 -10.41 4.76 21.60
CA TRP A 455 -8.97 4.92 21.70
C TRP A 455 -8.23 3.65 21.27
N GLN A 456 -7.18 3.81 20.46
CA GLN A 456 -6.37 2.70 19.97
C GLN A 456 -4.88 3.07 20.01
N SER A 457 -4.02 2.09 20.19
CA SER A 457 -2.58 2.23 19.99
C SER A 457 -2.03 1.07 19.19
N THR A 458 -1.18 1.39 18.23
CA THR A 458 -0.60 0.44 17.30
C THR A 458 0.91 0.55 17.36
N ILE A 459 1.58 -0.54 17.71
CA ILE A 459 3.04 -0.66 17.78
C ILE A 459 3.48 -1.70 16.75
N VAL A 460 4.31 -1.33 15.78
CA VAL A 460 4.87 -2.21 14.75
C VAL A 460 6.37 -2.36 15.00
N LEU A 461 6.79 -3.54 15.44
CA LEU A 461 8.19 -3.93 15.48
C LEU A 461 8.56 -4.61 14.17
N TYR A 462 9.74 -4.31 13.64
CA TYR A 462 10.28 -5.02 12.49
C TYR A 462 11.73 -5.43 12.74
N ALA A 463 12.14 -6.53 12.12
CA ALA A 463 13.53 -6.93 11.98
C ALA A 463 13.85 -7.09 10.48
N SER A 464 14.71 -6.25 9.94
CA SER A 464 15.07 -6.19 8.52
C SER A 464 16.54 -5.81 8.31
N ASP A 465 17.27 -6.68 7.62
CA ASP A 465 18.61 -6.42 7.07
C ASP A 465 18.51 -6.13 5.56
N ASP A 466 17.65 -5.18 5.23
CA ASP A 466 17.33 -4.75 3.88
C ASP A 466 16.88 -5.94 3.00
N ASN A 467 17.61 -6.22 1.93
CA ASN A 467 17.30 -7.30 0.99
C ASN A 467 17.88 -8.67 1.40
N ARG A 468 18.39 -8.81 2.64
CA ARG A 468 19.00 -10.04 3.14
C ARG A 468 18.15 -10.70 4.23
N THR A 469 18.08 -12.02 4.16
CA THR A 469 17.62 -12.89 5.26
C THR A 469 18.84 -13.33 6.08
N SER A 470 18.68 -13.49 7.38
CA SER A 470 19.72 -13.98 8.28
C SER A 470 19.17 -15.02 9.25
N THR A 471 20.02 -15.94 9.72
CA THR A 471 19.69 -16.88 10.80
C THR A 471 19.69 -16.22 12.18
N ASN A 472 20.04 -14.93 12.26
CA ASN A 472 20.04 -14.19 13.51
C ASN A 472 18.62 -14.03 14.05
N VAL A 473 18.51 -14.14 15.38
CA VAL A 473 17.29 -13.89 16.12
C VAL A 473 17.56 -12.78 17.11
N ASN A 474 16.78 -11.70 17.01
CA ASN A 474 16.85 -10.59 17.94
C ASN A 474 15.90 -10.85 19.10
N PHE A 475 16.36 -10.62 20.32
CA PHE A 475 15.52 -10.73 21.51
C PHE A 475 15.06 -9.34 21.91
N VAL A 476 13.74 -9.12 21.92
CA VAL A 476 13.15 -7.81 22.23
C VAL A 476 12.32 -7.90 23.50
N THR A 477 12.59 -7.01 24.44
CA THR A 477 11.73 -6.74 25.59
C THR A 477 10.98 -5.43 25.32
N LEU A 478 9.70 -5.54 24.99
CA LEU A 478 8.81 -4.41 24.77
C LEU A 478 8.13 -4.05 26.09
N ASN A 479 8.48 -2.89 26.65
CA ASN A 479 7.90 -2.31 27.84
C ASN A 479 6.81 -1.31 27.44
N LEU A 480 5.57 -1.62 27.79
CA LEU A 480 4.41 -0.78 27.58
C LEU A 480 4.06 -0.12 28.92
N THR A 481 4.15 1.20 29.02
CA THR A 481 3.91 1.94 30.27
C THR A 481 2.90 3.07 30.08
N ASN A 482 2.19 3.44 31.15
CA ASN A 482 1.23 4.55 31.15
C ASN A 482 0.07 4.40 30.16
N PHE A 483 -0.33 3.17 29.86
CA PHE A 483 -1.56 2.89 29.12
C PHE A 483 -2.79 3.10 30.02
N SER A 484 -3.95 3.36 29.41
CA SER A 484 -5.20 3.57 30.13
C SER A 484 -5.49 2.41 31.10
N LYS A 485 -5.93 2.75 32.32
CA LYS A 485 -6.36 1.78 33.34
C LYS A 485 -7.81 1.30 33.14
N SER A 486 -8.37 1.55 31.95
CA SER A 486 -9.68 1.05 31.54
C SER A 486 -9.71 -0.49 31.65
N LYS A 487 -10.79 -1.04 32.23
CA LYS A 487 -10.93 -2.49 32.44
C LYS A 487 -11.20 -3.25 31.15
N ASP A 488 -11.52 -2.52 30.08
CA ASP A 488 -11.95 -3.06 28.79
C ASP A 488 -10.84 -2.98 27.73
N LEU A 489 -9.63 -2.59 28.14
CA LEU A 489 -8.48 -2.55 27.25
C LEU A 489 -8.00 -3.97 26.93
N VAL A 490 -7.89 -4.28 25.65
CA VAL A 490 -7.36 -5.55 25.14
C VAL A 490 -6.22 -5.29 24.18
N TYR A 491 -5.37 -6.29 23.99
CA TYR A 491 -4.40 -6.26 22.90
C TYR A 491 -4.44 -7.53 22.05
N VAL A 492 -4.08 -7.37 20.79
CA VAL A 492 -3.94 -8.41 19.78
C VAL A 492 -2.53 -8.29 19.20
N THR A 493 -1.91 -9.42 18.88
CA THR A 493 -0.64 -9.43 18.15
C THR A 493 -0.80 -10.06 16.78
N TYR A 494 -0.20 -9.44 15.76
CA TYR A 494 -0.10 -9.96 14.40
C TYR A 494 1.37 -10.19 14.08
N TYR A 495 1.75 -11.43 13.75
CA TYR A 495 3.14 -11.80 13.52
C TYR A 495 3.35 -12.33 12.11
N MET A 496 4.47 -11.95 11.49
CA MET A 496 4.89 -12.43 10.18
C MET A 496 6.39 -12.74 10.16
N ASP A 497 6.76 -13.86 9.54
CA ASP A 497 8.14 -14.22 9.20
C ASP A 497 8.19 -15.15 7.99
N ASN A 498 9.40 -15.50 7.56
CA ASN A 498 9.59 -16.38 6.40
C ASN A 498 9.24 -17.85 6.65
N ILE A 499 8.85 -18.24 7.87
CA ILE A 499 8.53 -19.63 8.26
C ILE A 499 7.02 -19.86 8.30
N LEU A 500 6.27 -18.95 8.93
CA LEU A 500 4.85 -19.13 9.24
C LEU A 500 3.91 -18.45 8.23
N THR A 501 4.34 -17.35 7.60
CA THR A 501 3.47 -16.46 6.80
C THR A 501 4.09 -16.21 5.42
N ASN A 502 4.50 -17.28 4.75
CA ASN A 502 5.26 -17.21 3.50
C ASN A 502 4.60 -18.08 2.41
N PRO A 503 3.67 -17.51 1.62
CA PRO A 503 3.04 -18.23 0.51
C PRO A 503 4.03 -18.71 -0.55
N PHE A 504 5.14 -18.01 -0.72
CA PHE A 504 6.20 -18.41 -1.64
C PHE A 504 6.88 -19.70 -1.18
N LEU A 505 7.16 -19.84 0.12
CA LEU A 505 7.70 -21.08 0.70
C LEU A 505 6.72 -22.24 0.59
N GLU A 506 5.43 -22.03 0.84
CA GLU A 506 4.42 -23.09 0.68
C GLU A 506 4.29 -23.56 -0.77
N TRP A 507 4.34 -22.64 -1.73
CA TRP A 507 4.40 -22.99 -3.15
C TRP A 507 5.66 -23.78 -3.49
N GLN A 508 6.82 -23.42 -2.93
CA GLN A 508 8.06 -24.18 -3.11
C GLN A 508 7.97 -25.59 -2.52
N LYS A 509 7.39 -25.76 -1.34
CA LYS A 509 7.16 -27.06 -0.68
C LYS A 509 6.25 -27.97 -1.51
N ALA A 510 5.27 -27.40 -2.22
CA ALA A 510 4.42 -28.12 -3.17
C ALA A 510 5.15 -28.52 -4.48
N GLY A 511 6.45 -28.24 -4.61
CA GLY A 511 7.23 -28.55 -5.81
C GLY A 511 7.20 -27.45 -6.87
N SER A 512 6.82 -26.23 -6.50
CA SER A 512 6.76 -25.06 -7.40
C SER A 512 5.88 -25.26 -8.65
N PRO A 513 4.64 -25.78 -8.51
CA PRO A 513 3.80 -26.11 -9.66
C PRO A 513 3.39 -24.85 -10.44
N ASP A 514 3.46 -24.92 -11.77
CA ASP A 514 2.93 -23.88 -12.67
C ASP A 514 1.41 -23.76 -12.61
N PHE A 515 0.75 -24.89 -12.33
CA PHE A 515 -0.70 -24.99 -12.22
C PHE A 515 -1.09 -25.62 -10.87
N PRO A 516 -1.00 -24.88 -9.75
CA PRO A 516 -1.42 -25.39 -8.45
C PRO A 516 -2.88 -25.86 -8.50
N SER A 517 -3.15 -27.00 -7.91
CA SER A 517 -4.49 -27.52 -7.66
C SER A 517 -5.25 -26.64 -6.67
N VAL A 518 -6.56 -26.85 -6.57
CA VAL A 518 -7.41 -26.17 -5.58
C VAL A 518 -6.88 -26.38 -4.15
N GLU A 519 -6.39 -27.58 -3.84
CA GLU A 519 -5.88 -27.88 -2.50
C GLU A 519 -4.52 -27.21 -2.25
N GLU A 520 -3.62 -27.21 -3.24
CA GLU A 520 -2.35 -26.47 -3.14
C GLU A 520 -2.59 -24.96 -2.98
N PHE A 521 -3.54 -24.37 -3.71
CA PHE A 521 -3.92 -22.97 -3.50
C PHE A 521 -4.46 -22.71 -2.10
N LYS A 522 -5.23 -23.63 -1.50
CA LYS A 522 -5.68 -23.47 -0.11
C LYS A 522 -4.50 -23.46 0.86
N GLN A 523 -3.52 -24.35 0.69
CA GLN A 523 -2.33 -24.38 1.54
C GLN A 523 -1.48 -23.10 1.38
N ILE A 524 -1.25 -22.66 0.14
CA ILE A 524 -0.54 -21.42 -0.15
C ILE A 524 -1.27 -20.22 0.49
N ARG A 525 -2.59 -20.10 0.26
CA ARG A 525 -3.41 -19.01 0.80
C ARG A 525 -3.53 -19.01 2.31
N HIS A 526 -3.41 -20.18 2.96
CA HIS A 526 -3.43 -20.29 4.42
C HIS A 526 -2.30 -19.49 5.10
N THR A 527 -1.23 -19.16 4.36
CA THR A 527 -0.08 -18.39 4.85
C THR A 527 -0.06 -16.93 4.39
N GLU A 528 -1.12 -16.42 3.74
CA GLU A 528 -1.24 -15.00 3.35
C GLU A 528 -1.43 -14.07 4.55
N ASP A 529 -2.20 -14.53 5.54
CA ASP A 529 -2.55 -13.77 6.74
C ASP A 529 -1.46 -13.85 7.81
N PRO A 530 -1.26 -12.77 8.59
CA PRO A 530 -0.39 -12.80 9.76
C PRO A 530 -0.95 -13.73 10.83
N VAL A 531 -0.06 -14.32 11.64
CA VAL A 531 -0.46 -15.13 12.79
C VAL A 531 -1.03 -14.22 13.88
N MET A 532 -2.36 -14.24 14.04
CA MET A 532 -3.06 -13.43 15.04
C MET A 532 -3.25 -14.16 16.38
N LYS A 533 -2.78 -13.57 17.48
CA LYS A 533 -3.09 -14.00 18.86
C LYS A 533 -3.90 -12.95 19.60
N GLY A 534 -4.84 -13.40 20.43
CA GLY A 534 -5.76 -12.56 21.19
C GLY A 534 -7.20 -12.54 20.65
N PRO A 535 -8.05 -11.64 21.19
CA PRO A 535 -7.71 -10.56 22.13
C PRO A 535 -7.30 -11.08 23.53
N ILE A 536 -6.31 -10.42 24.14
CA ILE A 536 -5.83 -10.68 25.51
C ILE A 536 -6.10 -9.43 26.33
N LYS A 537 -6.62 -9.58 27.56
CA LYS A 537 -6.84 -8.44 28.46
C LYS A 537 -5.52 -7.73 28.76
N PHE A 538 -5.50 -6.41 28.62
CA PHE A 538 -4.37 -5.59 29.03
C PHE A 538 -4.33 -5.49 30.57
N PRO A 539 -3.16 -5.51 31.21
CA PRO A 539 -3.06 -5.39 32.66
C PRO A 539 -3.67 -4.08 33.20
N GLY A 540 -4.50 -4.18 34.24
CA GLY A 540 -5.27 -3.05 34.77
C GLY A 540 -4.43 -1.99 35.50
N ASP A 541 -3.14 -2.23 35.74
CA ASP A 541 -2.20 -1.23 36.23
C ASP A 541 -1.67 -0.31 35.12
N GLY A 542 -1.96 -0.60 33.84
CA GLY A 542 -1.50 0.18 32.69
C GLY A 542 -0.08 -0.19 32.23
N HIS A 543 0.45 -1.33 32.69
CA HIS A 543 1.80 -1.79 32.39
C HIS A 543 1.81 -3.20 31.82
N ALA A 544 2.51 -3.40 30.70
CA ALA A 544 2.71 -4.73 30.13
C ALA A 544 4.16 -4.90 29.65
N VAL A 545 4.69 -6.11 29.79
CA VAL A 545 6.02 -6.46 29.28
C VAL A 545 5.86 -7.65 28.36
N LEU A 546 6.20 -7.48 27.08
CA LEU A 546 6.21 -8.54 26.08
C LEU A 546 7.65 -8.89 25.75
N LYS A 547 8.02 -10.17 25.93
CA LYS A 547 9.31 -10.70 25.51
C LYS A 547 9.12 -11.49 24.23
N VAL A 548 9.73 -11.02 23.14
CA VAL A 548 9.53 -11.58 21.80
C VAL A 548 10.85 -11.86 21.12
N GLN A 549 10.83 -12.86 20.24
CA GLN A 549 11.94 -13.20 19.37
C GLN A 549 11.58 -12.73 17.96
N LEU A 550 12.48 -11.96 17.35
CA LEU A 550 12.32 -11.43 16.00
C LEU A 550 13.45 -11.98 15.11
N PRO A 551 13.21 -13.09 14.38
CA PRO A 551 14.08 -13.54 13.30
C PRO A 551 14.25 -12.45 12.23
N VAL A 552 15.31 -12.53 11.43
CA VAL A 552 15.52 -11.59 10.31
C VAL A 552 15.20 -12.30 8.99
N PRO A 553 14.08 -11.99 8.30
CA PRO A 553 13.13 -10.92 8.58
C PRO A 553 11.97 -11.35 9.48
N SER A 554 11.37 -10.38 10.17
CA SER A 554 10.06 -10.55 10.81
C SER A 554 9.37 -9.21 11.07
N VAL A 555 8.05 -9.27 11.26
CA VAL A 555 7.21 -8.15 11.64
C VAL A 555 6.28 -8.60 12.77
N LEU A 556 6.18 -7.78 13.82
CA LEU A 556 5.22 -7.97 14.90
C LEU A 556 4.45 -6.67 15.12
N LEU A 557 3.15 -6.69 14.87
CA LEU A 557 2.25 -5.61 15.26
C LEU A 557 1.55 -5.96 16.57
N VAL A 558 1.55 -5.06 17.54
CA VAL A 558 0.74 -5.10 18.75
C VAL A 558 -0.32 -4.01 18.65
N HIS A 559 -1.58 -4.42 18.56
CA HIS A 559 -2.74 -3.52 18.48
C HIS A 559 -3.45 -3.53 19.82
N ILE A 560 -3.49 -2.40 20.50
CA ILE A 560 -4.13 -2.21 21.79
C ILE A 560 -5.40 -1.39 21.55
N CYS A 561 -6.52 -1.91 22.02
CA CYS A 561 -7.86 -1.38 21.72
C CYS A 561 -8.65 -1.18 23.01
N GLU A 562 -9.24 -0.01 23.15
CA GLU A 562 -10.38 0.17 24.04
C GLU A 562 -11.67 -0.28 23.33
N GLN A 563 -12.61 -0.85 24.08
CA GLN A 563 -13.89 -1.27 23.52
C GLN A 563 -14.76 -0.04 23.16
N PRO A 564 -15.18 0.11 21.89
CA PRO A 564 -16.15 1.14 21.53
C PRO A 564 -17.51 0.92 22.21
N SER A 565 -18.27 2.00 22.39
CA SER A 565 -19.61 1.93 23.00
C SER A 565 -20.66 1.25 22.11
N SER A 566 -20.48 1.32 20.79
CA SER A 566 -21.35 0.72 19.78
C SER A 566 -20.61 -0.37 18.99
N PRO A 567 -21.34 -1.37 18.44
CA PRO A 567 -20.73 -2.40 17.60
C PRO A 567 -20.18 -1.81 16.29
N PRO A 568 -19.33 -2.56 15.56
CA PRO A 568 -18.80 -2.11 14.28
C PRO A 568 -19.92 -1.78 13.27
N GLY A 569 -19.63 -0.83 12.38
CA GLY A 569 -20.55 -0.48 11.30
C GLY A 569 -20.71 -1.58 10.24
N LYS A 570 -21.57 -1.33 9.26
CA LYS A 570 -21.93 -2.32 8.23
C LYS A 570 -20.91 -2.31 7.09
N VAL A 571 -20.49 -3.50 6.65
CA VAL A 571 -19.79 -3.67 5.36
C VAL A 571 -20.72 -3.28 4.19
N THR A 572 -20.15 -2.74 3.13
CA THR A 572 -20.91 -2.31 1.93
C THR A 572 -20.21 -2.76 0.66
N GLY A 573 -20.80 -2.51 -0.51
CA GLY A 573 -20.18 -2.81 -1.80
C GLY A 573 -19.85 -4.29 -2.02
N LEU A 574 -20.57 -5.21 -1.36
CA LEU A 574 -20.35 -6.64 -1.50
C LEU A 574 -20.56 -7.05 -2.97
N ARG A 575 -19.52 -7.61 -3.58
CA ARG A 575 -19.54 -8.08 -4.96
C ARG A 575 -18.76 -9.39 -5.10
N ILE A 576 -19.07 -10.13 -6.14
CA ILE A 576 -18.50 -11.45 -6.43
C ILE A 576 -17.75 -11.36 -7.75
N ILE A 577 -16.47 -11.70 -7.74
CA ILE A 577 -15.64 -11.83 -8.93
C ILE A 577 -15.52 -13.33 -9.25
N PRO A 578 -16.08 -13.82 -10.36
CA PRO A 578 -15.90 -15.20 -10.78
C PRO A 578 -14.42 -15.50 -11.06
N LEU A 579 -13.87 -16.56 -10.47
CA LEU A 579 -12.49 -17.00 -10.74
C LEU A 579 -12.47 -18.18 -11.70
N PHE A 580 -13.24 -19.22 -11.37
CA PHE A 580 -13.40 -20.42 -12.18
C PHE A 580 -14.68 -21.16 -11.78
N ARG A 581 -15.00 -22.28 -12.44
CA ARG A 581 -16.16 -23.11 -12.05
C ARG A 581 -16.08 -23.47 -10.56
N GLY A 582 -17.11 -23.05 -9.81
CA GLY A 582 -17.19 -23.27 -8.35
C GLY A 582 -16.25 -22.41 -7.51
N GLN A 583 -15.57 -21.42 -8.09
CA GLN A 583 -14.59 -20.58 -7.39
C GLN A 583 -14.85 -19.10 -7.64
N VAL A 584 -14.86 -18.31 -6.56
CA VAL A 584 -15.11 -16.86 -6.61
C VAL A 584 -14.19 -16.11 -5.66
N ALA A 585 -13.93 -14.83 -5.93
CA ALA A 585 -13.43 -13.90 -4.92
C ALA A 585 -14.60 -13.03 -4.45
N VAL A 586 -14.84 -13.02 -3.14
CA VAL A 586 -15.82 -12.16 -2.49
C VAL A 586 -15.11 -10.90 -2.06
N VAL A 587 -15.60 -9.72 -2.46
CA VAL A 587 -14.98 -8.43 -2.18
C VAL A 587 -16.01 -7.50 -1.55
N TRP A 588 -15.61 -6.70 -0.57
CA TRP A 588 -16.46 -5.70 0.07
C TRP A 588 -15.67 -4.44 0.43
N SER A 589 -16.39 -3.42 0.87
CA SER A 589 -15.85 -2.18 1.40
C SER A 589 -16.08 -2.09 2.91
N ASP A 590 -15.08 -1.57 3.62
CA ASP A 590 -15.09 -1.25 5.04
C ASP A 590 -15.27 0.26 5.32
N THR A 591 -15.72 1.05 4.34
CA THR A 591 -15.85 2.53 4.46
C THR A 591 -16.67 2.98 5.68
N TYR A 592 -17.66 2.20 6.12
CA TYR A 592 -18.49 2.50 7.30
C TYR A 592 -18.08 1.70 8.56
N VAL A 593 -17.00 0.94 8.51
CA VAL A 593 -16.44 0.22 9.66
C VAL A 593 -15.34 1.11 10.27
N VAL A 594 -15.75 1.94 11.24
CA VAL A 594 -14.91 3.02 11.80
C VAL A 594 -13.76 2.46 12.64
N SER A 595 -14.07 1.67 13.67
CA SER A 595 -13.03 1.08 14.52
C SER A 595 -12.17 0.08 13.75
N ARG A 596 -10.86 0.15 13.97
CA ARG A 596 -9.87 -0.80 13.43
C ARG A 596 -9.67 -2.00 14.35
N CYS A 597 -10.38 -2.05 15.48
CA CYS A 597 -10.35 -3.13 16.46
C CYS A 597 -11.18 -4.33 16.00
N LEU A 598 -10.87 -4.85 14.81
CA LEU A 598 -11.60 -5.94 14.18
C LEU A 598 -10.87 -7.27 14.40
N LYS A 599 -11.61 -8.29 14.86
CA LYS A 599 -11.07 -9.64 15.02
C LYS A 599 -11.01 -10.40 13.69
N THR A 600 -12.04 -10.26 12.87
CA THR A 600 -12.15 -10.89 11.55
C THR A 600 -13.40 -10.36 10.86
N TYR A 601 -13.44 -10.44 9.54
CA TYR A 601 -14.70 -10.51 8.80
C TYR A 601 -15.23 -11.94 8.81
N GLU A 602 -16.52 -12.11 9.10
CA GLU A 602 -17.21 -13.40 8.97
C GLU A 602 -17.92 -13.43 7.62
N VAL A 603 -17.52 -14.37 6.78
CA VAL A 603 -18.10 -14.57 5.45
C VAL A 603 -19.00 -15.78 5.55
N GLU A 604 -20.29 -15.57 5.30
CA GLU A 604 -21.30 -16.62 5.33
C GLU A 604 -21.89 -16.87 3.95
N PHE A 605 -22.25 -18.13 3.70
CA PHE A 605 -22.88 -18.58 2.47
C PHE A 605 -24.16 -19.35 2.79
N SER A 606 -25.18 -19.13 1.96
CA SER A 606 -26.46 -19.85 2.01
C SER A 606 -26.73 -20.48 0.64
N TYR A 607 -26.88 -21.81 0.64
CA TYR A 607 -27.23 -22.57 -0.57
C TYR A 607 -28.74 -22.55 -0.85
N ASP A 608 -29.56 -22.54 0.21
CA ASP A 608 -31.03 -22.58 0.16
C ASP A 608 -31.68 -21.18 0.15
N GLY A 609 -30.90 -20.13 0.41
CA GLY A 609 -31.36 -18.74 0.56
C GLY A 609 -31.93 -18.41 1.95
N PHE A 610 -31.90 -19.36 2.91
CA PHE A 610 -32.48 -19.20 4.25
C PHE A 610 -31.45 -19.42 5.36
N SER A 611 -30.62 -20.46 5.23
CA SER A 611 -29.67 -20.89 6.24
C SER A 611 -28.27 -20.46 5.84
N PHE A 612 -27.67 -19.57 6.63
CA PHE A 612 -26.31 -19.10 6.41
C PHE A 612 -25.32 -19.91 7.24
N SER A 613 -24.19 -20.23 6.62
CA SER A 613 -23.08 -20.93 7.26
C SER A 613 -21.77 -20.23 6.97
N ARG A 614 -20.94 -20.05 8.00
CA ARG A 614 -19.63 -19.44 7.85
C ARG A 614 -18.70 -20.29 6.98
N ILE A 615 -18.08 -19.67 5.99
CA ILE A 615 -17.20 -20.34 5.02
C ILE A 615 -15.71 -20.03 5.17
N ASN A 616 -15.34 -18.94 5.86
CA ASN A 616 -13.95 -18.66 6.19
C ASN A 616 -13.60 -19.21 7.58
N THR A 617 -12.61 -20.10 7.64
CA THR A 617 -12.07 -20.64 8.90
C THR A 617 -10.96 -19.77 9.48
N ASN A 618 -10.16 -19.15 8.61
CA ASN A 618 -9.10 -18.23 9.00
C ASN A 618 -9.67 -16.88 9.43
N LYS A 619 -8.96 -16.24 10.37
CA LYS A 619 -9.23 -14.85 10.74
C LYS A 619 -8.68 -13.95 9.64
N ILE A 620 -9.57 -13.29 8.92
CA ILE A 620 -9.23 -12.40 7.81
C ILE A 620 -9.56 -10.97 8.20
N PHE A 621 -8.68 -10.04 7.89
CA PHE A 621 -8.90 -8.60 8.12
C PHE A 621 -8.79 -7.76 6.84
N PHE A 622 -8.46 -8.40 5.72
CA PHE A 622 -8.59 -7.86 4.37
C PHE A 622 -10.04 -7.94 3.90
N THR A 623 -10.45 -7.04 3.01
CA THR A 623 -11.82 -6.98 2.49
C THR A 623 -12.04 -7.81 1.23
N LEU A 624 -11.23 -8.86 1.05
CA LEU A 624 -11.32 -9.82 -0.04
C LEU A 624 -11.11 -11.24 0.50
N PHE A 625 -11.95 -12.18 0.05
CA PHE A 625 -11.88 -13.60 0.41
C PHE A 625 -12.07 -14.49 -0.82
N PRO A 626 -11.04 -15.23 -1.26
CA PRO A 626 -11.18 -16.25 -2.30
C PRO A 626 -11.89 -17.49 -1.73
N TYR A 627 -13.08 -17.78 -2.23
CA TYR A 627 -13.84 -18.97 -1.88
C TYR A 627 -13.69 -20.05 -2.97
N SER A 628 -13.11 -21.17 -2.58
CA SER A 628 -12.87 -22.34 -3.45
C SER A 628 -13.22 -23.61 -2.68
N PRO A 629 -14.52 -23.91 -2.48
CA PRO A 629 -14.93 -25.20 -1.98
C PRO A 629 -14.41 -26.25 -2.97
N GLY A 630 -13.79 -27.32 -2.48
CA GLY A 630 -13.33 -28.39 -3.37
C GLY A 630 -14.51 -28.98 -4.17
N MET A 631 -14.23 -29.91 -5.09
CA MET A 631 -15.30 -30.70 -5.73
C MET A 631 -16.00 -31.58 -4.69
N SER A 632 -16.90 -30.97 -3.93
CA SER A 632 -17.83 -31.60 -2.99
C SER A 632 -19.23 -30.99 -3.13
N PHE A 633 -19.55 -30.47 -4.31
CA PHE A 633 -20.88 -30.00 -4.71
C PHE A 633 -21.26 -30.58 -6.08
#